data_AF-A0A6N2XIN6-F1
#
_entry.id   AF-A0A6N2XIN6-F1
#
_cell.length_a   1.000
_cell.length_b   1.000
_cell.length_c   1.000
_cell.angle_alpha   90.00
_cell.angle_beta   90.00
_cell.angle_gamma   90.00
#
_symmetry.space_group_name_H-M   'P 1'
#
loop_
_entity.id
_entity.type
_entity.pdbx_description
1 polymer ?
#
loop_
_entity_poly.entity_id
_entity_poly.type
_entity_poly.pdbx_seq_one_letter_code
_entity_poly.pdbx_strand_id
1 'polypeptide(L)' 'MKKILNVSEMKQVRGGAVPSSYCREGEKLYTCSTSWMSGTVTQGSVCATSASAAQTAVSKVHMNQDVIRDEVAVVCY' A
#
# COMPACT_ATOMS: atom_id res chain seq x y z
N MET A 1 -16.31 25.78 -3.55
CA MET A 1 -14.95 25.99 -4.10
C MET A 1 -14.13 24.73 -3.90
N LYS A 2 -13.48 24.20 -4.93
CA LYS A 2 -12.57 23.05 -4.79
C LYS A 2 -11.18 23.59 -4.41
N LYS A 3 -10.68 23.24 -3.23
CA LYS A 3 -9.35 23.63 -2.76
C LYS A 3 -8.29 22.89 -3.59
N ILE A 4 -7.34 23.60 -4.17
CA ILE A 4 -6.15 23.02 -4.80
C ILE A 4 -5.12 22.81 -3.69
N LEU A 5 -4.64 21.57 -3.53
CA LEU A 5 -3.66 21.20 -2.51
C LEU A 5 -2.27 21.74 -2.90
N ASN A 6 -1.53 22.27 -1.93
CA ASN A 6 -0.14 22.70 -2.13
C ASN A 6 0.82 21.51 -2.19
N VAL A 7 2.09 21.71 -2.58
CA VAL A 7 3.08 20.62 -2.72
C VAL A 7 3.27 19.80 -1.44
N SER A 8 3.22 20.43 -0.27
CA SER A 8 3.32 19.72 1.02
C SER A 8 2.06 18.91 1.32
N GLU A 9 0.88 19.43 1.00
CA GLU A 9 -0.40 18.73 1.10
C GLU A 9 -0.51 17.61 0.07
N MET A 10 -0.02 17.79 -1.16
CA MET A 10 0.07 16.75 -2.18
C MET A 10 1.01 15.63 -1.75
N LYS A 11 2.14 15.96 -1.09
CA LYS A 11 3.03 14.98 -0.44
C LYS A 11 2.39 14.30 0.79
N GLN A 12 1.37 14.91 1.39
CA GLN A 12 0.52 14.31 2.42
C GLN A 12 -0.66 13.51 1.85
N VAL A 13 -0.96 13.59 0.54
CA VAL A 13 -1.82 12.62 -0.15
C VAL A 13 -1.04 11.30 -0.29
N ARG A 14 -0.60 10.77 0.85
CA ARG A 14 -0.18 9.38 0.97
C ARG A 14 -1.47 8.58 0.80
N GLY A 15 -1.65 8.00 -0.38
CA GLY A 15 -2.84 7.24 -0.77
C GLY A 15 -3.26 6.24 0.31
N GLY A 16 -4.18 6.64 1.17
CA GLY A 16 -4.68 5.78 2.22
C GLY A 16 -5.70 4.76 1.71
N ALA A 17 -6.30 4.03 2.64
CA ALA A 17 -7.43 3.16 2.41
C ALA A 17 -8.62 3.92 1.80
N VAL A 18 -8.86 3.77 0.50
CA VAL A 18 -10.01 4.39 -0.19
C VAL A 18 -11.06 3.34 -0.56
N PRO A 19 -12.37 3.65 -0.44
CA PRO A 19 -13.39 2.85 -1.10
C PRO A 19 -13.09 2.80 -2.60
N SER A 20 -13.18 1.62 -3.20
CA SER A 20 -12.83 1.40 -4.60
C SER A 20 -13.79 0.38 -5.21
N SER A 21 -14.26 0.64 -6.43
CA SER A 21 -15.08 -0.31 -7.19
C SER A 21 -14.31 -1.56 -7.64
N TYR A 22 -12.98 -1.56 -7.50
CA TYR A 22 -12.13 -2.73 -7.75
C TYR A 22 -12.08 -3.70 -6.55
N CYS A 23 -12.53 -3.27 -5.37
CA CYS A 23 -12.52 -4.06 -4.16
C CYS A 23 -13.91 -4.62 -3.84
N ARG A 24 -13.96 -5.71 -3.08
CA ARG A 24 -15.24 -6.30 -2.67
C ARG A 24 -15.94 -5.38 -1.67
N GLU A 25 -17.25 -5.60 -1.51
CA GLU A 25 -18.01 -4.90 -0.48
C GLU A 25 -17.37 -5.13 0.91
N GLY A 26 -17.17 -4.04 1.66
CA GLY A 26 -16.48 -4.06 2.96
C GLY A 26 -14.95 -3.94 2.90
N GLU A 27 -14.34 -4.00 1.71
CA GLU A 27 -12.91 -3.76 1.52
C GLU A 27 -12.62 -2.31 1.10
N LYS A 28 -11.39 -1.87 1.39
CA LYS A 28 -10.81 -0.64 0.88
C LYS A 28 -9.55 -0.97 0.10
N LEU A 29 -9.22 -0.12 -0.86
CA LEU A 29 -7.98 -0.17 -1.58
C LEU A 29 -6.91 0.54 -0.74
N TYR A 30 -5.99 -0.24 -0.18
CA TYR A 30 -4.84 0.23 0.58
C TYR A 30 -3.66 0.43 -0.35
N THR A 31 -2.83 1.45 -0.11
CA THR A 31 -1.54 1.55 -0.77
C THR A 31 -0.47 0.96 0.13
N CYS A 32 0.32 0.04 -0.42
CA CYS A 32 1.44 -0.59 0.27
C CYS A 32 2.74 -0.14 -0.38
N SER A 33 3.72 0.21 0.45
CA SER A 33 5.09 0.45 0.05
C SER A 33 5.98 -0.67 0.58
N THR A 34 6.85 -1.19 -0.26
CA THR A 34 7.81 -2.23 0.12
C THR A 34 9.22 -1.69 -0.09
N SER A 35 9.99 -1.70 0.99
CA SER A 35 11.41 -1.37 0.97
C SER A 35 12.23 -2.63 0.77
N TRP A 36 13.17 -2.60 -0.17
CA TRP A 36 14.04 -3.72 -0.51
C TRP A 36 15.47 -3.46 -0.04
N MET A 37 16.26 -4.52 0.16
CA MET A 37 17.66 -4.40 0.59
C MET A 37 18.54 -3.58 -0.36
N SER A 38 18.18 -3.52 -1.65
CA SER A 38 18.85 -2.67 -2.64
C SER A 38 18.67 -1.16 -2.40
N GLY A 39 17.82 -0.77 -1.44
CA GLY A 39 17.41 0.61 -1.20
C GLY A 39 16.25 1.06 -2.10
N THR A 40 15.79 0.20 -3.00
CA THR A 40 14.61 0.48 -3.83
C THR A 40 13.35 0.43 -2.97
N VAL A 41 12.41 1.34 -3.25
CA VAL A 41 11.04 1.28 -2.69
C VAL A 41 10.07 1.08 -3.84
N THR A 42 9.27 0.02 -3.79
CA THR A 42 8.16 -0.19 -4.72
C THR A 42 6.84 0.14 -4.03
N GLN A 43 5.85 0.51 -4.82
CA GLN A 43 4.50 0.80 -4.33
C GLN A 43 3.47 0.05 -5.15
N GLY A 44 2.43 -0.41 -4.48
CA GLY A 44 1.29 -1.07 -5.10
C GLY A 44 0.04 -0.86 -4.28
N SER A 45 -1.11 -1.27 -4.81
CA SER A 45 -2.38 -1.19 -4.11
C SER A 45 -3.01 -2.56 -3.95
N VAL A 46 -3.64 -2.82 -2.80
CA VAL A 46 -4.27 -4.10 -2.47
C VAL A 46 -5.63 -3.85 -1.82
N CYS A 47 -6.64 -4.65 -2.19
CA CYS A 47 -7.93 -4.64 -1.52
C CYS A 47 -7.83 -5.43 -0.21
N ALA A 48 -8.24 -4.81 0.89
CA ALA A 48 -8.28 -5.46 2.20
C ALA A 48 -9.32 -4.80 3.11
N THR A 49 -9.66 -5.45 4.22
CA THR A 49 -10.56 -4.91 5.24
C THR A 49 -9.85 -4.03 6.27
N SER A 50 -8.52 -4.13 6.36
CA SER A 50 -7.67 -3.33 7.26
C SER A 50 -6.26 -3.20 6.70
N ALA A 51 -5.49 -2.22 7.22
CA ALA A 51 -4.09 -2.04 6.83
C ALA A 51 -3.22 -3.26 7.17
N SER A 52 -3.49 -3.91 8.31
CA SER A 52 -2.79 -5.13 8.73
C SER A 52 -3.11 -6.32 7.83
N ALA A 53 -4.35 -6.43 7.36
CA ALA A 53 -4.74 -7.43 6.37
C ALA A 53 -4.08 -7.17 5.01
N ALA A 54 -4.00 -5.90 4.58
CA ALA A 54 -3.27 -5.50 3.38
C ALA A 54 -1.78 -5.88 3.46
N GLN A 55 -1.13 -5.55 4.57
CA GLN A 55 0.27 -5.89 4.82
C GLN A 55 0.49 -7.41 4.77
N THR A 56 -0.37 -8.18 5.45
CA THR A 56 -0.31 -9.64 5.46
C THR A 56 -0.49 -10.23 4.05
N ALA A 57 -1.42 -9.68 3.26
CA ALA A 57 -1.64 -10.10 1.89
C ALA A 57 -0.41 -9.86 1.01
N VAL A 58 0.22 -8.69 1.12
CA VAL A 58 1.45 -8.36 0.38
C VAL A 58 2.61 -9.27 0.80
N SER A 59 2.88 -9.42 2.10
CA SER A 59 3.96 -10.28 2.59
C SER A 59 3.76 -11.75 2.17
N LYS A 60 2.51 -12.24 2.11
CA LYS A 60 2.21 -13.58 1.60
C LYS A 60 2.54 -13.73 0.11
N VAL A 61 2.25 -12.71 -0.71
CA VAL A 61 2.61 -12.72 -2.13
C VAL A 61 4.13 -12.74 -2.29
N HIS A 62 4.86 -11.90 -1.54
CA HIS A 62 6.32 -11.87 -1.58
C HIS A 62 6.96 -13.18 -1.10
N MET A 63 6.38 -13.83 -0.09
CA MET A 63 6.77 -15.17 0.32
C MET A 63 6.58 -16.19 -0.81
N ASN A 64 5.42 -16.17 -1.47
CA ASN A 64 5.13 -17.08 -2.59
C ASN A 64 6.03 -16.83 -3.82
N GLN A 65 6.54 -15.60 -3.97
CA GLN A 65 7.49 -15.21 -5.01
C GLN A 65 8.96 -15.46 -4.61
N ASP A 66 9.19 -15.96 -3.39
CA ASP A 66 10.52 -16.20 -2.81
C ASP A 66 11.42 -14.94 -2.75
N VAL A 67 10.80 -13.75 -2.68
CA VAL A 67 11.52 -12.46 -2.57
C VAL A 67 11.58 -11.93 -1.14
N ILE A 68 11.01 -12.66 -0.17
CA ILE A 68 10.94 -12.24 1.24
C ILE A 68 12.33 -12.03 1.86
N ARG A 69 13.36 -12.70 1.33
CA ARG A 69 14.73 -12.54 1.78
C ARG A 69 15.26 -11.14 1.52
N ASP A 70 14.80 -10.48 0.44
CA ASP A 70 15.21 -9.13 0.02
C ASP A 70 14.29 -8.04 0.55
N GLU A 71 13.15 -8.41 1.17
CA GLU A 71 12.20 -7.49 1.80
C GLU A 71 12.75 -6.97 3.13
N VAL A 72 12.79 -5.65 3.28
CA VAL A 72 13.16 -4.97 4.53
C VAL A 72 11.92 -4.61 5.34
N ALA A 73 10.91 -4.06 4.68
CA ALA A 73 9.66 -3.67 5.32
C ALA A 73 8.53 -3.52 4.31
N VAL A 74 7.31 -3.89 4.72
CA VAL A 74 6.06 -3.55 4.04
C VAL A 74 5.27 -2.62 4.94
N VAL A 75 4.82 -1.49 4.41
CA VAL A 75 3.95 -0.54 5.12
C VAL A 75 2.73 -0.23 4.26
N CYS A 76 1.54 -0.49 4.78
CA CYS A 76 0.27 -0.21 4.09
C CYS A 76 -0.52 0.86 4.82
N TYR A 77 -1.15 1.77 4.07
CA TYR A 77 -1.92 2.91 4.58
C TYR A 77 -3.25 3.09 3.83
#